data_AF-A0A9D8FBD4-F1
#
_entry.id   AF-A0A9D8FBD4-F1
#
_cell.length_a   1.000
_cell.length_b   1.000
_cell.length_c   1.000
_cell.angle_alpha   90.00
_cell.angle_beta   90.00
_cell.angle_gamma   90.00
#
_symmetry.space_group_name_H-M   'P 1'
#
loop_
_entity.id
_entity.type
_entity.pdbx_description
1 polymer ?
#
loop_
_entity_poly.entity_id
_entity_poly.type
_entity_poly.pdbx_seq_one_letter_code
_entity_poly.pdbx_strand_id
1 'polypeptide(L)'
;MPNMKKMIEQRKHKRFHVQNGTYAMLKYKPALMGQITNMSKDGLAIRYIDGDQRLSDSKALDIFMTESSFYIEKLQVKTISDREVTDTHSSDSNKVRQRGVQFEGLHPIQLFQLYYLLQNYTKNRRSGKDRRQLDDALYSGAKKRKIIERRQSRLYA
;
A
#
# COMPACT_ATOMS: atom_id res chain seq x y z
N MET A 1 -10.54 -25.08 -23.76
CA MET A 1 -10.15 -25.24 -22.34
C MET A 1 -9.50 -23.95 -21.86
N PRO A 2 -10.01 -23.22 -20.84
CA PRO A 2 -9.35 -22.00 -20.39
C PRO A 2 -8.13 -22.35 -19.51
N ASN A 3 -6.99 -21.77 -19.86
CA ASN A 3 -5.69 -21.97 -19.23
C ASN A 3 -5.69 -21.37 -17.82
N MET A 4 -5.83 -22.20 -16.78
CA MET A 4 -5.66 -21.80 -15.37
C MET A 4 -4.17 -21.63 -15.07
N LYS A 5 -3.59 -20.48 -15.42
CA LYS A 5 -2.32 -20.03 -14.80
C LYS A 5 -2.54 -19.99 -13.28
N LYS A 6 -1.99 -20.97 -12.54
CA LYS A 6 -1.87 -20.90 -11.08
C LYS A 6 -1.20 -19.56 -10.76
N MET A 7 -1.91 -18.65 -10.11
CA MET A 7 -1.32 -17.44 -9.55
C MET A 7 -0.38 -17.87 -8.41
N ILE A 8 0.90 -18.03 -8.73
CA ILE A 8 1.93 -18.28 -7.73
C ILE A 8 2.18 -16.96 -7.00
N GLU A 9 1.94 -16.93 -5.69
CA GLU A 9 2.30 -15.78 -4.86
C GLU A 9 3.84 -15.66 -4.86
N GLN A 10 4.36 -14.58 -5.43
CA GLN A 10 5.80 -14.33 -5.46
C GLN A 10 6.30 -13.58 -4.22
N ARG A 11 5.40 -13.02 -3.39
CA ARG A 11 5.82 -12.22 -2.22
C ARG A 11 6.13 -13.13 -1.05
N LYS A 12 7.31 -12.93 -0.46
CA LYS A 12 7.73 -13.60 0.77
C LYS A 12 7.03 -13.02 2.02
N HIS A 13 6.76 -11.72 2.02
CA HIS A 13 6.20 -11.03 3.20
C HIS A 13 4.84 -10.40 2.93
N LYS A 14 3.94 -10.58 3.90
CA LYS A 14 2.63 -9.92 3.93
C LYS A 14 2.80 -8.41 3.97
N ARG A 15 1.95 -7.70 3.22
CA ARG A 15 1.84 -6.24 3.24
C ARG A 15 0.70 -5.81 4.14
N PHE A 16 0.98 -4.83 4.98
CA PHE A 16 0.04 -4.21 5.90
C PHE A 16 -0.33 -2.83 5.39
N HIS A 17 -1.57 -2.43 5.60
CA HIS A 17 -1.98 -1.08 5.26
C HIS A 17 -1.46 -0.15 6.35
N VAL A 18 -0.70 0.87 5.97
CA VAL A 18 -0.17 1.83 6.92
C VAL A 18 -1.26 2.81 7.31
N GLN A 19 -1.25 3.28 8.55
CA GLN A 19 -2.18 4.31 9.03
C GLN A 19 -2.06 5.60 8.21
N ASN A 20 -3.19 6.29 8.04
CA ASN A 20 -3.22 7.62 7.44
C ASN A 20 -2.25 8.56 8.19
N GLY A 21 -1.64 9.50 7.46
CA GLY A 21 -0.65 10.41 8.03
C GLY A 21 0.81 9.92 7.94
N THR A 22 1.08 8.77 7.31
CA THR A 22 2.45 8.28 7.10
C THR A 22 2.93 8.56 5.67
N TYR A 23 4.07 9.22 5.55
CA TYR A 23 4.63 9.71 4.29
C TYR A 23 6.09 9.31 4.11
N ALA A 24 6.52 9.32 2.85
CA ALA A 24 7.90 9.15 2.45
C ALA A 24 8.40 10.39 1.71
N MET A 25 9.56 10.91 2.08
CA MET A 25 10.29 11.92 1.32
C MET A 25 11.13 11.21 0.25
N LEU A 26 10.78 11.40 -1.02
CA LEU A 26 11.47 10.76 -2.15
C LEU A 26 12.62 11.62 -2.69
N LYS A 27 12.50 12.94 -2.59
CA LYS A 27 13.50 13.91 -3.08
C LYS A 27 13.39 15.19 -2.25
N TYR A 28 14.52 15.82 -1.93
CA TYR A 28 14.53 17.10 -1.20
C TYR A 28 14.55 18.33 -2.11
N LYS A 29 15.07 18.21 -3.35
CA LYS A 29 15.24 19.34 -4.27
C LYS A 29 14.96 18.94 -5.74
N PRO A 30 13.84 19.38 -6.34
CA PRO A 30 12.66 19.90 -5.63
C PRO A 30 12.10 18.86 -4.66
N ALA A 31 11.41 19.34 -3.63
CA ALA A 31 10.79 18.48 -2.63
C ALA A 31 9.71 17.62 -3.30
N LEU A 32 9.83 16.30 -3.15
CA LEU A 32 8.78 15.37 -3.53
C LEU A 32 8.56 14.41 -2.38
N MET A 33 7.32 14.41 -1.88
CA MET A 33 6.85 13.45 -0.88
C MET A 33 5.65 12.68 -1.42
N GLY A 34 5.40 11.51 -0.85
CA GLY A 34 4.25 10.69 -1.19
C GLY A 34 3.73 9.92 0.02
N GLN A 35 2.46 9.55 -0.02
CA GLN A 35 1.81 8.80 1.04
C GLN A 35 2.20 7.32 0.97
N ILE A 36 2.58 6.74 2.11
CA ILE A 36 2.84 5.30 2.19
C ILE A 36 1.49 4.57 2.27
N THR A 37 1.16 3.80 1.23
CA THR A 37 -0.13 3.09 1.12
C THR A 37 -0.11 1.71 1.74
N ASN A 38 1.04 1.03 1.71
CA ASN A 38 1.26 -0.26 2.35
C ASN A 38 2.74 -0.51 2.57
N MET A 39 3.05 -1.34 3.55
CA MET A 39 4.41 -1.69 3.93
C MET A 39 4.51 -3.17 4.30
N SER A 40 5.68 -3.76 4.11
CA SER A 40 6.09 -5.08 4.60
C SER A 40 7.49 -4.96 5.21
N LYS A 41 8.02 -6.08 5.73
CA LYS A 41 9.39 -6.12 6.27
C LYS A 41 10.46 -5.74 5.24
N ASP A 42 10.21 -6.00 3.96
CA ASP A 42 11.20 -5.86 2.90
C ASP A 42 10.99 -4.63 2.01
N GLY A 43 9.93 -3.85 2.22
CA GLY A 43 9.64 -2.72 1.35
C GLY A 43 8.26 -2.15 1.51
N LEU A 44 7.98 -1.09 0.75
CA LEU A 44 6.76 -0.31 0.84
C LEU A 44 6.26 0.18 -0.52
N ALA A 45 5.02 0.65 -0.55
CA ALA A 45 4.43 1.29 -1.72
C ALA A 45 4.02 2.74 -1.40
N ILE A 46 4.51 3.67 -2.21
CA ILE A 46 4.32 5.11 -2.08
C ILE A 46 3.38 5.56 -3.20
N ARG A 47 2.40 6.39 -2.87
CA ARG A 47 1.59 7.11 -3.84
C ARG A 47 1.97 8.58 -3.81
N TYR A 48 2.26 9.15 -4.97
CA TYR A 48 2.68 10.54 -5.10
C TYR A 48 2.10 11.16 -6.37
N ILE A 49 2.09 12.49 -6.42
CA ILE A 49 1.72 13.24 -7.61
C ILE A 49 2.99 13.49 -8.41
N ASP A 50 3.04 12.99 -9.64
CA ASP A 50 4.15 13.25 -10.55
C ASP A 50 4.05 14.68 -11.06
N GLY A 51 5.08 15.48 -10.78
CA GLY A 51 5.27 16.76 -11.45
C GLY A 51 6.06 16.58 -12.74
N ASP A 52 6.29 17.67 -13.49
CA ASP A 52 7.01 17.64 -14.78
C ASP A 52 8.48 17.18 -14.68
N GLN A 53 9.03 16.96 -13.48
CA GLN A 53 10.38 16.44 -13.30
C GLN A 53 10.38 14.93 -13.06
N ARG A 54 10.92 14.20 -14.04
CA ARG A 54 11.29 12.79 -13.88
C ARG A 54 12.12 12.61 -12.61
N LEU A 55 11.62 11.74 -11.73
CA LEU A 55 12.36 11.32 -10.55
C LEU A 55 13.65 10.63 -10.95
N SER A 56 14.79 11.19 -10.54
CA SER A 56 16.02 10.43 -10.47
C SER A 56 15.81 9.25 -9.51
N ASP A 57 16.42 8.10 -9.80
CA ASP A 57 16.42 6.94 -8.91
C ASP A 57 17.17 7.27 -7.61
N SER A 58 16.49 7.95 -6.69
CA SER A 58 16.99 8.15 -5.34
C SER A 58 17.11 6.79 -4.68
N LYS A 59 18.33 6.48 -4.23
CA LYS A 59 18.64 5.25 -3.50
C LYS A 59 18.26 5.35 -2.02
N ALA A 60 17.82 6.51 -1.55
CA ALA A 60 17.41 6.69 -0.17
C ALA A 60 16.08 7.45 -0.09
N LEU A 61 15.30 7.16 0.95
CA LEU A 61 14.11 7.91 1.32
C LEU A 61 14.04 8.08 2.83
N ASP A 62 13.26 9.05 3.27
CA ASP A 62 12.97 9.26 4.69
C ASP A 62 11.49 8.95 4.93
N ILE A 63 11.16 8.36 6.07
CA ILE A 63 9.79 8.05 6.49
C ILE A 63 9.43 8.95 7.66
N PHE A 64 8.26 9.57 7.59
CA PHE A 64 7.76 10.41 8.67
C PHE A 64 6.25 10.26 8.83
N MET A 65 5.76 10.59 10.03
CA MET A 65 4.35 10.65 10.35
C MET A 65 3.95 12.09 10.71
N THR A 66 2.78 12.54 10.27
CA THR A 66 2.30 13.91 10.58
C THR A 66 1.81 14.03 12.02
N GLU A 67 1.16 12.98 12.54
CA GLU A 67 0.53 12.98 13.88
C GLU A 67 1.45 12.40 14.97
N SER A 68 2.73 12.18 14.68
CA SER A 68 3.69 11.70 15.66
C SER A 68 5.09 12.21 15.37
N SER A 69 5.96 12.22 16.38
CA SER A 69 7.38 12.54 16.21
C SER A 69 8.18 11.39 15.55
N PHE A 70 7.50 10.40 14.95
CA PHE A 70 8.14 9.25 14.35
C PHE A 70 8.83 9.61 13.04
N TYR A 71 10.13 9.35 12.97
CA TYR A 71 10.98 9.66 11.83
C TYR A 71 12.05 8.59 11.62
N ILE A 72 12.27 8.20 10.36
CA ILE A 72 13.39 7.35 9.93
C ILE A 72 14.09 8.06 8.78
N GLU A 73 15.37 8.35 8.94
CA GLU A 73 16.16 9.00 7.89
C GLU A 73 16.94 8.00 7.03
N LYS A 74 17.22 8.41 5.78
CA LYS A 74 18.19 7.80 4.87
C LYS A 74 18.02 6.28 4.74
N LEU A 75 16.78 5.86 4.60
CA LEU A 75 16.43 4.46 4.38
C LEU A 75 16.87 4.07 2.97
N GLN A 76 17.86 3.20 2.88
CA GLN A 76 18.37 2.73 1.59
C GLN A 76 17.34 1.84 0.90
N VAL A 77 17.07 2.15 -0.37
CA VAL A 77 15.99 1.57 -1.16
C VAL A 77 16.35 1.38 -2.61
N LYS A 78 15.69 0.39 -3.21
CA LYS A 78 15.68 0.15 -4.65
C LYS A 78 14.25 0.23 -5.19
N THR A 79 14.04 1.01 -6.24
CA THR A 79 12.78 1.03 -6.97
C THR A 79 12.60 -0.31 -7.70
N ILE A 80 11.50 -1.01 -7.42
CA ILE A 80 11.14 -2.29 -8.06
C ILE A 80 9.94 -2.15 -9.01
N SER A 81 9.17 -1.07 -8.88
CA SER A 81 8.04 -0.76 -9.75
C SER A 81 7.69 0.71 -9.65
N ASP A 82 7.33 1.33 -10.77
CA ASP A 82 6.80 2.68 -10.80
C ASP A 82 5.75 2.76 -11.92
N ARG A 83 4.50 3.03 -11.57
CA ARG A 83 3.39 3.03 -12.53
C ARG A 83 2.42 4.16 -12.25
N GLU A 84 1.86 4.69 -13.32
CA GLU A 84 0.72 5.59 -13.25
C GLU A 84 -0.50 4.84 -12.69
N VAL A 85 -1.21 5.50 -11.79
CA VAL A 85 -2.48 5.04 -11.24
C VAL A 85 -3.53 5.92 -11.87
N THR A 86 -4.18 5.41 -12.92
CA THR A 86 -5.34 6.09 -13.50
C THR A 86 -6.46 6.11 -12.46
N ASP A 87 -6.75 7.26 -11.90
CA ASP A 87 -8.00 7.46 -11.19
C ASP A 87 -9.07 7.69 -12.26
N THR A 88 -10.16 6.93 -12.22
CA THR A 88 -11.18 6.93 -13.29
C THR A 88 -11.98 8.24 -13.39
N HIS A 89 -11.66 9.24 -12.55
CA HIS A 89 -12.47 10.44 -12.35
C HIS A 89 -11.71 11.78 -12.24
N SER A 90 -10.39 11.83 -12.42
CA SER A 90 -9.65 13.11 -12.34
C SER A 90 -9.30 13.66 -13.73
N SER A 91 -9.92 14.80 -14.07
CA SER A 91 -9.60 15.62 -15.26
C SER A 91 -8.33 16.46 -15.08
N ASP A 92 -7.55 16.22 -14.03
CA ASP A 92 -6.35 16.99 -13.69
C ASP A 92 -5.15 16.53 -14.52
N SER A 93 -4.34 17.49 -14.97
CA SER A 93 -3.07 17.25 -15.68
C SER A 93 -2.02 16.52 -14.85
N ASN A 94 -2.21 16.46 -13.53
CA ASN A 94 -1.26 15.89 -12.58
C ASN A 94 -1.45 14.37 -12.46
N LYS A 95 -0.45 13.62 -12.92
CA LYS A 95 -0.50 12.16 -12.95
C LYS A 95 -0.20 11.57 -11.58
N VAL A 96 -1.18 10.90 -10.97
CA VAL A 96 -0.94 10.14 -9.74
C VAL A 96 -0.16 8.88 -10.06
N ARG A 97 0.91 8.62 -9.32
CA ARG A 97 1.78 7.45 -9.51
C ARG A 97 1.89 6.63 -8.24
N GLN A 98 2.16 5.35 -8.42
CA GLN A 98 2.50 4.44 -7.34
C GLN A 98 3.87 3.81 -7.59
N ARG A 99 4.79 4.09 -6.68
CA ARG A 99 6.13 3.53 -6.65
C ARG A 99 6.23 2.46 -5.57
N GLY A 100 6.65 1.26 -5.96
CA GLY A 100 7.04 0.19 -5.05
C GLY A 100 8.55 0.19 -4.89
N VAL A 101 9.02 0.19 -3.64
CA VAL A 101 10.45 0.13 -3.30
C VAL A 101 10.72 -1.07 -2.41
N GLN A 102 11.92 -1.62 -2.54
CA GLN A 102 12.49 -2.63 -1.67
C GLN A 102 13.54 -1.98 -0.78
N PHE A 103 13.59 -2.35 0.49
CA PHE A 103 14.63 -1.91 1.42
C PHE A 103 15.93 -2.66 1.13
N GLU A 104 17.05 -1.95 1.17
CA GLU A 104 18.40 -2.51 1.01
C GLU A 104 19.30 -1.97 2.12
N GLY A 105 20.36 -2.68 2.51
CA GLY A 105 21.42 -2.13 3.38
C GLY A 105 20.97 -1.46 4.69
N LEU A 106 19.91 -1.97 5.34
CA LEU A 106 19.34 -1.35 6.53
C LEU A 106 20.24 -1.46 7.76
N HIS A 107 20.43 -0.34 8.47
CA HIS A 107 21.10 -0.34 9.77
C HIS A 107 20.20 -1.01 10.83
N PRO A 108 20.75 -1.71 11.85
CA PRO A 108 19.95 -2.34 12.92
C PRO A 108 18.92 -1.42 13.59
N ILE A 109 19.26 -0.14 13.75
CA ILE A 109 18.35 0.88 14.30
C ILE A 109 17.16 1.13 13.35
N GLN A 110 17.40 1.24 12.04
CA GLN A 110 16.35 1.41 11.05
C GLN A 110 15.45 0.17 10.97
N LEU A 111 16.01 -1.03 11.09
CA LEU A 111 15.25 -2.28 11.19
C LEU A 111 14.32 -2.26 12.40
N PHE A 112 14.83 -1.89 13.58
CA PHE A 112 14.03 -1.76 14.79
C PHE A 112 12.90 -0.75 14.61
N GLN A 113 13.18 0.42 14.04
CA GLN A 113 12.17 1.45 13.77
C GLN A 113 11.10 0.97 12.77
N LEU A 114 11.49 0.28 11.69
CA LEU A 114 10.54 -0.30 10.73
C LEU A 114 9.66 -1.37 11.38
N TYR A 115 10.23 -2.22 12.25
CA TYR A 115 9.45 -3.20 12.99
C TYR A 115 8.48 -2.54 13.96
N TYR A 116 8.91 -1.50 14.66
CA TYR A 116 8.03 -0.69 15.50
C TYR A 116 6.89 -0.07 14.69
N LEU A 117 7.18 0.47 13.50
CA LEU A 117 6.15 1.01 12.61
C LEU A 117 5.15 -0.06 12.17
N LEU A 118 5.65 -1.22 11.72
CA LEU A 118 4.81 -2.35 11.29
C LEU A 118 3.89 -2.84 12.41
N GLN A 119 4.38 -2.91 13.65
CA GLN A 119 3.61 -3.42 14.78
C GLN A 119 2.56 -2.42 15.29
N ASN A 120 2.87 -1.13 15.31
CA ASN A 120 2.04 -0.13 15.99
C ASN A 120 1.17 0.71 15.04
N TYR A 121 1.59 0.86 13.78
CA TYR A 121 0.95 1.80 12.83
C TYR A 121 0.48 1.14 11.54
N THR A 122 0.30 -0.18 11.55
CA THR A 122 -0.29 -0.88 10.41
C THR A 122 -1.49 -1.71 10.78
N LYS A 123 -2.52 -1.64 9.94
CA LYS A 123 -3.70 -2.48 10.04
C LYS A 123 -3.49 -3.71 9.18
N ASN A 124 -3.68 -4.89 9.78
CA ASN A 124 -3.91 -6.10 9.01
C ASN A 124 -5.12 -5.87 8.09
N ARG A 125 -4.94 -5.86 6.76
CA ARG A 125 -6.08 -6.08 5.86
C ARG A 125 -6.58 -7.49 6.15
N ARG A 126 -7.54 -7.61 7.06
CA ARG A 126 -8.22 -8.86 7.40
C ARG A 126 -8.70 -9.48 6.09
N SER A 127 -8.33 -10.75 5.87
CA SER A 127 -8.86 -11.53 4.76
C SER A 127 -10.39 -11.53 4.86
N GLY A 128 -11.11 -11.62 3.74
CA GLY A 128 -12.58 -11.71 3.77
C GLY A 128 -13.12 -12.92 4.54
N LYS A 129 -12.25 -13.86 4.95
CA LYS A 129 -12.57 -14.95 5.89
C LYS A 129 -12.55 -14.46 7.35
N ASP A 130 -11.53 -13.71 7.77
CA ASP A 130 -11.40 -13.18 9.15
C ASP A 130 -12.50 -12.17 9.50
N ARG A 131 -13.05 -11.45 8.51
CA ARG A 131 -14.20 -10.56 8.73
C ARG A 131 -15.50 -11.28 9.07
N ARG A 132 -15.59 -12.58 8.79
CA ARG A 132 -16.82 -13.39 9.01
C ARG A 132 -16.82 -14.15 10.33
N GLN A 133 -15.73 -14.08 11.10
CA GLN A 133 -15.57 -14.88 12.33
C GLN A 133 -15.66 -14.06 13.62
N LEU A 134 -15.70 -12.73 13.54
CA LEU A 134 -16.07 -11.90 14.69
C LEU A 134 -17.55 -11.59 14.60
N ASP A 135 -18.33 -12.23 15.47
CA ASP A 135 -19.66 -11.77 15.83
C ASP A 135 -19.51 -10.46 16.62
N ASP A 136 -19.24 -9.37 15.91
CA ASP A 136 -19.19 -8.03 16.48
C ASP A 136 -20.61 -7.64 16.93
N ALA A 137 -20.85 -7.64 18.24
CA ALA A 137 -22.11 -7.27 18.90
C ALA A 137 -22.60 -5.82 18.60
N LEU A 138 -21.81 -5.03 17.87
CA LEU A 138 -22.16 -3.68 17.41
C LEU A 138 -22.76 -3.64 15.99
N TYR A 139 -22.89 -4.79 15.32
CA TYR A 139 -23.59 -4.90 14.03
C TYR A 139 -24.97 -5.55 14.23
N SER A 140 -25.94 -4.77 14.69
CA SER A 140 -27.34 -5.15 14.61
C SER A 140 -27.89 -4.78 13.21
N GLY A 141 -28.51 -5.74 12.54
CA GLY A 141 -29.55 -5.49 11.54
C GLY A 141 -29.11 -5.01 10.14
N ALA A 142 -29.52 -5.79 9.15
CA ALA A 142 -29.74 -5.36 7.76
C ALA A 142 -28.50 -5.05 6.89
N LYS A 143 -27.84 -6.12 6.42
CA LYS A 143 -27.60 -6.40 4.97
C LYS A 143 -26.74 -7.66 4.82
N LYS A 144 -27.35 -8.83 5.06
CA LYS A 144 -26.95 -10.04 4.33
C LYS A 144 -27.28 -9.79 2.85
N ARG A 145 -26.36 -9.19 2.10
CA ARG A 145 -26.42 -9.18 0.64
C ARG A 145 -26.48 -10.65 0.22
N LYS A 146 -27.64 -11.09 -0.25
CA LYS A 146 -27.85 -12.36 -0.94
C LYS A 146 -26.84 -12.42 -2.09
N ILE A 147 -25.75 -13.18 -1.91
CA ILE A 147 -24.88 -13.64 -2.99
C ILE A 147 -25.36 -15.05 -3.33
N ILE A 148 -26.62 -15.16 -3.73
CA ILE A 148 -27.23 -16.32 -4.40
C ILE A 148 -28.29 -15.68 -5.30
N GLU A 149 -28.43 -16.15 -6.54
CA GLU A 149 -29.29 -15.59 -7.62
C GLU A 149 -28.70 -14.45 -8.46
N ARG A 150 -27.57 -14.70 -9.12
CA ARG A 150 -27.27 -14.08 -10.43
C ARG A 150 -26.88 -15.08 -11.52
N ARG A 151 -27.09 -16.39 -11.28
CA ARG A 151 -26.72 -17.45 -12.24
C ARG A 151 -27.90 -18.20 -12.87
N GLN A 152 -29.16 -17.89 -12.57
CA GLN A 152 -30.30 -18.57 -13.21
C GLN A 152 -31.21 -17.69 -14.10
N SER A 153 -31.01 -16.36 -14.16
CA SER A 153 -31.88 -15.47 -14.95
C SER A 153 -31.42 -15.24 -16.40
N ARG A 154 -30.53 -16.08 -16.95
CA ARG A 154 -30.02 -15.96 -18.34
C ARG A 154 -30.28 -17.19 -19.22
N LEU A 155 -31.22 -18.05 -18.83
CA LEU A 155 -31.59 -19.21 -19.64
C LEU A 155 -33.03 -19.18 -20.18
N TYR A 156 -33.84 -18.16 -19.91
CA TYR A 156 -35.20 -18.03 -20.47
C TYR A 156 -35.64 -16.57 -20.65
N ALA A 157 -34.88 -15.79 -21.41
CA ALA A 157 -35.35 -14.51 -21.96
C ALA A 157 -34.86 -14.39 -23.41
#